data_AF-A0A642UGD2-F1
#
_entry.id   AF-A0A642UGD2-F1
#
_cell.length_a   1.000
_cell.length_b   1.000
_cell.length_c   1.000
_cell.angle_alpha   90.00
_cell.angle_beta   90.00
_cell.angle_gamma   90.00
#
_symmetry.space_group_name_H-M   'P 1'
#
loop_
_entity.id
_entity.type
_entity.pdbx_description
1 polymer ?
#
loop_
_entity_poly.entity_id
_entity_poly.type
_entity_poly.pdbx_seq_one_letter_code
_entity_poly.pdbx_strand_id
1 'polypeptide(L)'
;MSDKTRSQLIASTVGSVKRYTLINPVDATTKRFGFRCPVCDLTYQDNLKLLDHFNSYQHKAKAGITTAASTEGEVEPGVPRASFATVVETMEQLIAERVNSRDPKYEERERQRRQVINEQRKQRRKLKRTHGDTEASAEVEAALGFGSFGKRRK
;
A
#
# COMPACT_ATOMS: atom_id res chain seq x y z
N MET A 1 -35.83 49.81 -11.77
CA MET A 1 -34.77 48.78 -11.76
C MET A 1 -34.99 47.90 -12.96
N SER A 2 -34.04 47.88 -13.91
CA SER A 2 -34.23 47.27 -15.24
C SER A 2 -34.10 45.75 -15.14
N ASP A 3 -35.19 45.04 -15.47
CA ASP A 3 -35.21 43.58 -15.59
C ASP A 3 -34.31 43.15 -16.74
N LYS A 4 -33.08 42.74 -16.40
CA LYS A 4 -32.14 42.19 -17.37
C LYS A 4 -32.72 40.89 -17.90
N THR A 5 -32.88 40.80 -19.22
CA THR A 5 -33.39 39.60 -19.88
C THR A 5 -32.46 38.42 -19.60
N ARG A 6 -33.02 37.20 -19.50
CA ARG A 6 -32.29 35.96 -19.20
C ARG A 6 -31.04 35.77 -20.08
N SER A 7 -31.09 36.22 -21.34
CA SER A 7 -29.97 36.19 -22.27
C SER A 7 -28.80 37.09 -21.84
N GLN A 8 -29.07 38.26 -21.29
CA GLN A 8 -28.03 39.17 -20.76
C GLN A 8 -27.37 38.62 -19.51
N LEU A 9 -28.14 37.94 -18.64
CA LEU A 9 -27.59 37.26 -17.47
C LEU A 9 -26.67 36.10 -17.88
N ILE A 10 -27.07 35.28 -18.85
CA ILE A 10 -26.24 34.18 -19.39
C ILE A 10 -24.96 34.72 -20.04
N ALA A 11 -25.04 35.83 -20.79
CA ALA A 11 -23.84 36.45 -21.37
C ALA A 11 -22.87 36.97 -20.30
N SER A 12 -23.39 37.56 -19.23
CA SER A 12 -22.56 38.07 -18.11
C SER A 12 -21.87 36.96 -17.32
N THR A 13 -22.55 35.83 -17.08
CA THR A 13 -21.95 34.67 -16.41
C THR A 13 -20.95 33.97 -17.31
N VAL A 14 -21.22 33.86 -18.60
CA VAL A 14 -20.28 33.32 -19.60
C VAL A 14 -19.00 34.17 -19.72
N GLY A 15 -19.10 35.49 -19.63
CA GLY A 15 -17.92 36.39 -19.61
C GLY A 15 -17.13 36.33 -18.30
N SER A 16 -17.79 35.98 -17.19
CA SER A 16 -17.15 35.80 -15.88
C SER A 16 -16.40 34.47 -15.77
N VAL A 17 -16.78 33.47 -16.57
CA VAL A 17 -16.01 32.23 -16.72
C VAL A 17 -14.86 32.50 -17.69
N LYS A 18 -13.65 32.60 -17.16
CA LYS A 18 -12.42 32.67 -17.97
C LYS A 18 -12.33 31.42 -18.86
N ARG A 19 -12.74 31.55 -20.12
CA ARG A 19 -12.49 30.55 -21.15
C ARG A 19 -11.01 30.63 -21.51
N TYR A 20 -10.22 29.67 -21.04
CA TYR A 20 -8.91 29.43 -21.61
C TYR A 20 -9.13 28.71 -22.95
N THR A 21 -9.07 29.46 -24.05
CA THR A 21 -9.10 28.88 -25.39
C THR A 21 -7.77 28.16 -25.63
N LEU A 22 -7.84 26.83 -25.77
CA LEU A 22 -6.74 25.90 -26.03
C LEU A 22 -6.22 25.99 -27.49
N ILE A 23 -6.18 27.19 -28.07
CA ILE A 23 -5.75 27.38 -29.45
C ILE A 23 -4.60 28.39 -29.45
N ASN A 24 -3.41 27.88 -29.81
CA ASN A 24 -2.14 28.59 -29.93
C ASN A 24 -2.28 29.94 -30.64
N PRO A 25 -1.90 31.07 -30.02
CA PRO A 25 -1.35 32.17 -30.80
C PRO A 25 0.01 31.71 -31.35
N VAL A 26 0.18 31.86 -32.66
CA VAL A 26 1.37 31.47 -33.43
C VAL A 26 2.63 32.21 -32.94
N ASP A 27 2.45 33.29 -32.19
CA ASP A 27 3.51 34.18 -31.72
C ASP A 27 3.37 34.46 -30.21
N ALA A 28 3.92 33.58 -29.36
CA ALA A 28 4.17 33.93 -27.97
C ALA A 28 5.30 33.10 -27.36
N THR A 29 6.41 33.77 -27.10
CA THR A 29 7.55 33.36 -26.25
C THR A 29 7.18 33.20 -24.77
N THR A 30 5.90 33.09 -24.43
CA THR A 30 5.42 32.98 -23.06
C THR A 30 4.93 31.56 -22.78
N LYS A 31 5.81 30.76 -22.16
CA LYS A 31 5.53 29.54 -21.39
C LYS A 31 4.39 28.70 -21.96
N ARG A 32 4.73 27.99 -23.03
CA ARG A 32 3.93 26.90 -23.60
C ARG A 32 3.51 25.96 -22.48
N PHE A 33 2.20 25.76 -22.34
CA PHE A 33 1.61 24.78 -21.45
C PHE A 33 2.20 23.39 -21.73
N GLY A 34 2.79 22.74 -20.72
CA GLY A 34 3.46 21.46 -20.89
C GLY A 34 4.46 21.11 -19.80
N PHE A 35 5.00 19.90 -19.85
CA PHE A 35 6.10 19.45 -18.99
C PHE A 35 7.41 20.09 -19.45
N ARG A 36 8.12 20.75 -18.52
CA ARG A 36 9.41 21.40 -18.82
C ARG A 36 10.57 20.52 -18.39
N CYS A 37 11.51 20.32 -19.30
CA CYS A 37 12.81 19.76 -18.96
C CYS A 37 13.75 20.88 -18.44
N PRO A 38 14.27 20.83 -17.20
CA PRO A 38 15.13 21.88 -16.64
C PRO A 38 16.53 21.90 -17.25
N VAL A 39 16.99 20.79 -17.84
CA VAL A 39 18.34 20.65 -18.41
C VAL A 39 18.41 21.22 -19.83
N CYS A 40 17.32 21.08 -20.59
CA CYS A 40 17.28 21.47 -22.00
C CYS A 40 16.40 22.71 -22.26
N ASP A 41 15.69 23.21 -21.26
CA ASP A 41 14.75 24.33 -21.36
C ASP A 41 13.66 24.16 -22.44
N LEU A 42 13.35 22.90 -22.77
CA LEU A 42 12.30 22.53 -23.71
C LEU A 42 10.99 22.21 -22.98
N THR A 43 9.88 22.63 -23.56
CA THR A 43 8.52 22.35 -23.08
C THR A 43 7.85 21.31 -23.98
N TYR A 44 7.35 20.23 -23.39
CA TYR A 44 6.66 19.14 -24.08
C TYR A 44 5.17 19.13 -23.73
N GLN A 45 4.33 18.92 -24.72
CA GLN A 45 2.88 18.89 -24.54
C GLN A 45 2.39 17.61 -23.83
N ASP A 46 3.11 16.49 -23.98
CA ASP A 46 2.73 15.17 -23.48
C ASP A 46 3.82 14.54 -22.60
N ASN A 47 3.40 13.68 -21.65
CA ASN A 47 4.31 12.91 -20.78
C ASN A 47 5.21 11.95 -21.57
N LEU A 48 4.67 11.26 -22.58
CA LEU A 48 5.45 10.29 -23.36
C LEU A 48 6.59 10.97 -24.12
N LYS A 49 6.31 12.14 -24.73
CA LYS A 49 7.33 12.95 -25.42
C LYS A 49 8.42 13.45 -24.48
N LEU A 50 8.07 13.75 -23.22
CA LEU A 50 9.04 14.11 -22.19
C LEU A 50 9.93 12.92 -21.80
N LEU A 51 9.35 11.73 -21.63
CA LEU A 51 10.11 10.52 -21.30
C LEU A 51 11.04 10.10 -22.44
N ASP A 52 10.59 10.20 -23.70
CA ASP A 52 11.42 9.97 -24.86
C ASP A 52 12.58 10.98 -24.93
N HIS A 53 12.32 12.24 -24.56
CA HIS A 53 13.38 13.24 -24.44
C HIS A 53 14.39 12.87 -23.34
N PHE A 54 13.95 12.47 -22.15
CA PHE A 54 14.85 12.02 -21.08
C PHE A 54 15.71 10.83 -21.51
N ASN A 55 15.16 9.94 -22.33
CA ASN A 55 15.89 8.78 -22.84
C ASN A 55 16.82 9.11 -24.03
N SER A 56 16.62 10.24 -24.70
CA SER A 56 17.43 10.66 -25.85
C SER A 56 18.90 10.91 -25.46
N TYR A 57 19.82 10.56 -26.36
CA TYR A 57 21.26 10.76 -26.16
C TYR A 57 21.61 12.24 -25.90
N GLN A 58 20.93 13.17 -26.58
CA GLN A 58 21.16 14.60 -26.42
C GLN A 58 20.82 15.09 -25.01
N HIS A 59 19.74 14.60 -24.40
CA HIS A 59 19.41 14.93 -23.02
C HIS A 59 20.42 14.33 -22.05
N LYS A 60 20.74 13.03 -22.21
CA LYS A 60 21.69 12.33 -21.34
C LYS A 60 23.08 12.96 -21.36
N ALA A 61 23.56 13.36 -22.54
CA ALA A 61 24.83 14.06 -22.69
C ALA A 61 24.84 15.41 -21.96
N LYS A 62 23.76 16.21 -22.08
CA LYS A 62 23.63 17.49 -21.35
C LYS A 62 23.44 17.31 -19.85
N ALA A 63 22.78 16.23 -19.44
CA ALA A 63 22.60 15.87 -18.03
C ALA A 63 23.88 15.28 -17.39
N GLY A 64 24.94 15.08 -18.17
CA GLY A 64 26.18 14.45 -17.68
C GLY A 64 26.04 12.95 -17.41
N ILE A 65 24.93 12.32 -17.82
CA ILE A 65 24.69 10.89 -17.68
C ILE A 65 25.33 10.22 -18.90
N THR A 66 26.59 9.81 -18.78
CA THR A 66 27.24 9.01 -19.82
C THR A 66 26.56 7.64 -19.89
N THR A 67 26.01 7.27 -21.06
CA THR A 67 25.53 5.91 -21.36
C THR A 67 26.68 4.91 -21.55
N ALA A 68 27.86 5.20 -21.00
CA ALA A 68 28.86 4.19 -20.77
C ALA A 68 28.33 3.29 -19.65
N ALA A 69 27.41 2.41 -20.02
CA ALA A 69 27.28 1.16 -19.31
C ALA A 69 28.67 0.55 -19.36
N SER A 70 29.38 0.61 -18.24
CA SER A 70 30.56 -0.19 -17.99
C SER A 70 30.16 -1.63 -18.26
N THR A 71 30.37 -2.07 -19.49
CA THR A 71 30.78 -3.44 -19.76
C THR A 71 31.96 -3.67 -18.84
N GLU A 72 31.72 -4.48 -17.82
CA GLU A 72 32.71 -4.96 -16.85
C GLU A 72 32.97 -4.00 -15.66
N GLY A 73 32.59 -4.46 -14.46
CA GLY A 73 33.34 -4.16 -13.23
C GLY A 73 32.78 -3.12 -12.27
N GLU A 74 32.39 -1.93 -12.71
CA GLU A 74 32.19 -0.82 -11.77
C GLU A 74 30.74 -0.30 -11.80
N VAL A 75 29.93 -0.78 -10.86
CA VAL A 75 28.77 -0.03 -10.39
C VAL A 75 29.30 1.27 -9.79
N GLU A 76 28.63 2.40 -10.03
CA GLU A 76 28.95 3.71 -9.42
C GLU A 76 29.48 3.59 -7.97
N PRO A 77 30.42 4.45 -7.54
CA PRO A 77 31.04 4.43 -6.20
C PRO A 77 30.07 4.89 -5.09
N GLY A 78 28.81 4.44 -5.12
CA GLY A 78 27.77 4.86 -4.18
C GLY A 78 26.75 3.77 -3.82
N VAL A 79 26.61 2.71 -4.62
CA VAL A 79 25.75 1.58 -4.24
C VAL A 79 26.47 0.29 -4.61
N PRO A 80 27.33 -0.26 -3.73
CA PRO A 80 27.77 -1.63 -3.94
C PRO A 80 26.54 -2.51 -4.04
N ARG A 81 26.49 -3.39 -5.06
CA ARG A 81 25.55 -4.52 -5.04
C ARG A 81 25.78 -5.21 -3.70
N ALA A 82 24.80 -5.10 -2.81
CA ALA A 82 24.93 -5.58 -1.44
C ALA A 82 25.42 -7.04 -1.53
N SER A 83 26.63 -7.27 -1.03
CA SER A 83 27.17 -8.63 -0.97
C SER A 83 26.23 -9.45 -0.09
N PHE A 84 26.12 -10.75 -0.36
CA PHE A 84 25.24 -11.62 0.42
C PHE A 84 25.46 -11.48 1.94
N ALA A 85 26.71 -11.26 2.36
CA ALA A 85 27.07 -10.98 3.75
C ALA A 85 26.39 -9.71 4.30
N THR A 86 26.41 -8.60 3.57
CA THR A 86 25.75 -7.35 4.00
C THR A 86 24.23 -7.47 4.05
N VAL A 87 23.62 -8.27 3.18
CA VAL A 87 22.17 -8.54 3.21
C VAL A 87 21.80 -9.36 4.44
N VAL A 88 22.60 -10.38 4.78
CA VAL A 88 22.37 -11.20 5.98
C VAL A 88 22.49 -10.34 7.25
N GLU A 89 23.54 -9.52 7.35
CA GLU A 89 23.76 -8.66 8.52
C GLU A 89 22.64 -7.62 8.70
N THR A 90 22.22 -6.96 7.62
CA THR A 90 21.10 -6.01 7.68
C THR A 90 19.78 -6.70 8.01
N MET A 91 19.54 -7.92 7.52
CA MET A 91 18.36 -8.70 7.92
C MET A 91 18.38 -9.07 9.40
N GLU A 92 19.53 -9.51 9.93
CA GLU A 92 19.67 -9.83 11.35
C GLU A 92 19.42 -8.60 12.25
N GLN A 93 19.95 -7.44 11.86
CA GLN A 93 19.71 -6.18 12.56
C GLN A 93 18.23 -5.78 12.56
N LEU A 94 17.56 -5.85 11.41
CA LEU A 94 16.12 -5.54 11.28
C LEU A 94 15.24 -6.51 12.07
N ILE A 95 15.62 -7.80 12.13
CA ILE A 95 14.93 -8.80 12.94
C ILE A 95 15.12 -8.51 14.43
N ALA A 96 16.34 -8.20 14.87
CA ALA A 96 16.63 -7.85 16.26
C ALA A 96 15.87 -6.58 16.69
N GLU A 97 15.83 -5.54 15.85
CA GLU A 97 15.07 -4.32 16.11
C GLU A 97 13.57 -4.61 16.20
N ARG A 98 13.03 -5.45 15.31
CA ARG A 98 11.60 -5.84 15.33
C ARG A 98 11.24 -6.70 16.54
N VAL A 99 12.15 -7.54 17.02
CA VAL A 99 11.92 -8.33 18.24
C VAL A 99 11.99 -7.44 19.48
N ASN A 100 12.95 -6.51 19.54
CA ASN A 100 13.11 -5.61 20.68
C ASN A 100 12.02 -4.51 20.75
N SER A 101 11.45 -4.13 19.60
CA SER A 101 10.31 -3.21 19.51
C SER A 101 8.96 -3.90 19.70
N ARG A 102 8.91 -5.22 19.93
CA ARG A 102 7.68 -5.84 20.46
C ARG A 102 7.46 -5.33 21.87
N ASP A 103 6.46 -4.47 22.00
CA ASP A 103 6.07 -3.89 23.28
C ASP A 103 5.96 -4.98 24.37
N PRO A 104 6.67 -4.86 25.50
CA PRO A 104 6.55 -5.82 26.61
C PRO A 104 5.12 -5.90 27.16
N LYS A 105 4.33 -4.83 26.96
CA LYS A 105 2.90 -4.78 27.27
C LYS A 105 2.06 -5.73 26.41
N TYR A 106 2.48 -6.04 25.18
CA TYR A 106 1.80 -7.00 24.33
C TYR A 106 1.99 -8.44 24.85
N GLU A 107 3.22 -8.79 25.26
CA GLU A 107 3.49 -10.10 25.86
C GLU A 107 2.72 -10.30 27.17
N GLU A 108 2.69 -9.29 28.03
CA GLU A 108 1.95 -9.37 29.29
C GLU A 108 0.44 -9.56 29.04
N ARG A 109 -0.12 -8.82 28.07
CA ARG A 109 -1.53 -8.96 27.67
C ARG A 109 -1.82 -10.35 27.08
N GLU A 110 -0.89 -10.92 26.33
CA GLU A 110 -1.03 -12.28 25.80
C GLU A 110 -0.96 -13.34 26.92
N ARG A 111 -0.04 -13.19 27.88
CA ARG A 111 0.05 -14.09 29.05
C ARG A 111 -1.22 -14.04 29.89
N GLN A 112 -1.77 -12.86 30.15
CA GLN A 112 -3.05 -12.69 30.85
C GLN A 112 -4.21 -13.36 30.09
N ARG A 113 -4.30 -13.18 28.75
CA ARG A 113 -5.32 -13.87 27.93
C ARG A 113 -5.19 -15.39 28.00
N ARG A 114 -3.97 -15.92 27.95
CA ARG A 114 -3.72 -17.37 28.06
C ARG A 114 -4.12 -17.91 29.44
N GLN A 115 -3.86 -17.17 30.51
CA GLN A 115 -4.28 -17.53 31.86
C GLN A 115 -5.81 -17.58 31.98
N VAL A 116 -6.50 -16.54 31.50
CA VAL A 116 -7.98 -16.47 31.51
C VAL A 116 -8.59 -17.62 30.70
N ILE A 117 -8.07 -17.92 29.52
CA ILE A 117 -8.57 -19.04 28.70
C ILE A 117 -8.35 -20.39 29.41
N ASN A 118 -7.19 -20.57 30.06
CA ASN A 118 -6.89 -21.80 30.79
C ASN A 118 -7.77 -21.96 32.03
N GLU A 119 -8.07 -20.88 32.74
CA GLU A 119 -8.99 -20.88 33.87
C GLU A 119 -10.42 -21.17 33.43
N GLN A 120 -10.90 -20.53 32.36
CA GLN A 120 -12.22 -20.83 31.78
C GLN A 120 -12.31 -22.31 31.33
N ARG A 121 -11.26 -22.86 30.72
CA ARG A 121 -11.21 -24.29 30.36
C ARG A 121 -11.25 -25.19 31.59
N LYS A 122 -10.54 -24.84 32.67
CA LYS A 122 -10.59 -25.58 33.94
C LYS A 122 -11.98 -25.51 34.59
N GLN A 123 -12.61 -24.34 34.62
CA GLN A 123 -13.97 -24.16 35.15
C GLN A 123 -14.99 -24.95 34.33
N ARG A 124 -14.92 -24.91 32.98
CA ARG A 124 -15.79 -25.73 32.11
C ARG A 124 -15.59 -27.22 32.33
N ARG A 125 -14.36 -27.68 32.58
CA ARG A 125 -14.07 -29.09 32.92
C ARG A 125 -14.64 -29.49 34.29
N LYS A 126 -14.59 -28.59 35.29
CA LYS A 126 -15.20 -28.82 36.60
C LYS A 126 -16.72 -28.86 36.51
N LEU A 127 -17.34 -27.92 35.80
CA LEU A 127 -18.80 -27.86 35.62
C LEU A 127 -19.33 -29.09 34.86
N LYS A 128 -18.60 -29.57 33.85
CA LYS A 128 -18.93 -30.83 33.16
C LYS A 128 -18.80 -32.07 34.05
N ARG A 129 -17.94 -32.04 35.06
CA ARG A 129 -17.78 -33.13 36.04
C ARG A 129 -18.87 -33.10 37.12
N THR A 130 -19.39 -31.92 37.47
CA THR A 130 -20.45 -31.79 38.48
C THR A 130 -21.86 -31.98 37.92
N HIS A 131 -22.08 -31.68 36.63
CA HIS A 131 -23.35 -31.92 35.94
C HIS A 131 -23.42 -33.26 35.19
N GLY A 132 -22.35 -34.06 35.24
CA GLY A 132 -22.16 -35.26 34.42
C GLY A 132 -22.45 -36.57 35.13
N ASP A 133 -23.10 -36.56 36.30
CA ASP A 133 -23.54 -37.79 36.96
C ASP A 133 -25.06 -37.87 36.99
N THR A 134 -25.53 -39.00 36.46
CA THR A 134 -26.86 -39.61 36.55
C THR A 134 -27.93 -39.11 35.55
N GLU A 135 -28.21 -39.99 34.57
CA GLU A 135 -29.46 -40.13 33.80
C GLU A 135 -29.76 -39.18 32.64
N ALA A 136 -29.46 -37.87 32.73
CA ALA A 136 -29.84 -36.93 31.66
C ALA A 136 -28.95 -37.00 30.39
N SER A 137 -27.74 -37.58 30.47
CA SER A 137 -26.81 -37.57 29.33
C SER A 137 -27.21 -38.55 28.21
N ALA A 138 -27.85 -39.67 28.54
CA ALA A 138 -28.19 -40.69 27.55
C ALA A 138 -29.38 -40.29 26.67
N GLU A 139 -30.39 -39.63 27.27
CA GLU A 139 -31.57 -39.15 26.55
C GLU A 139 -31.25 -37.92 25.69
N VAL A 140 -30.42 -37.00 26.20
CA VAL A 140 -29.97 -35.82 25.45
C VAL A 140 -29.03 -36.21 24.30
N GLU A 141 -28.21 -37.25 24.46
CA GLU A 141 -27.34 -37.78 23.39
C GLU A 141 -28.14 -38.47 22.27
N ALA A 142 -29.26 -39.12 22.62
CA ALA A 142 -30.22 -39.66 21.67
C ALA A 142 -31.02 -38.56 20.95
N ALA A 143 -31.46 -37.52 21.66
CA ALA A 143 -32.19 -36.37 21.10
C ALA A 143 -31.31 -35.51 20.17
N LEU A 144 -30.00 -35.43 20.43
CA LEU A 144 -29.02 -34.70 19.61
C LEU A 144 -28.40 -35.57 18.50
N GLY A 145 -28.84 -36.81 18.31
CA GLY A 145 -28.43 -37.66 17.17
C GLY A 145 -27.01 -38.22 17.25
N PHE A 146 -26.31 -38.12 18.38
CA PHE A 146 -24.97 -38.67 18.56
C PHE A 146 -24.97 -40.20 18.72
N GLY A 147 -26.11 -40.80 19.11
CA GLY A 147 -26.26 -42.25 19.23
C GLY A 147 -26.24 -43.04 17.90
N SER A 148 -26.31 -42.38 16.73
CA SER A 148 -26.47 -43.06 15.43
C SER A 148 -25.19 -43.20 14.60
N PHE A 149 -24.05 -42.63 15.02
CA PHE A 149 -22.82 -42.63 14.21
C PHE A 149 -21.92 -43.88 14.37
N GLY A 150 -22.32 -44.88 15.16
CA GLY A 150 -21.44 -46.02 15.52
C GLY A 150 -21.91 -47.43 15.18
N LYS A 151 -23.09 -47.63 14.55
CA LYS A 151 -23.56 -48.98 14.16
C LYS A 151 -23.67 -49.13 12.63
N ARG A 152 -22.54 -49.00 11.93
CA ARG A 152 -22.29 -49.84 10.75
C ARG A 152 -21.33 -50.92 11.20
N ARG A 153 -21.88 -52.07 11.58
CA ARG A 153 -21.09 -53.27 11.90
C ARG A 153 -20.57 -53.89 10.60
N LYS A 154 -19.44 -54.59 10.74
CA LYS A 154 -18.97 -55.78 10.01
C LYS A 154 -19.85 -56.27 8.86
#